data_AF-A0A958E3R9-F1
#
_entry.id   AF-A0A958E3R9-F1
#
_cell.length_a   1.000
_cell.length_b   1.000
_cell.length_c   1.000
_cell.angle_alpha   90.00
_cell.angle_beta   90.00
_cell.angle_gamma   90.00
#
_symmetry.space_group_name_H-M   'P 1'
#
loop_
_entity.id
_entity.type
_entity.pdbx_description
1 polymer ?
#
loop_
_entity_poly.entity_id
_entity_poly.type
_entity_poly.pdbx_seq_one_letter_code
_entity_poly.pdbx_strand_id
1 'polypeptide(L)'
;MRKLKIILITLLIIIGGGALLLTSLYVFTPVVDNAVLGLVNRFSGDDWKIEFGELSGNLFGTVRLDDVRAIHHADTINSRRIELDYSLLDVLKQEYNVQRLSIAGPAVKWHLPPDTSTAPAQPLDSVLAGILPEAFPKISLKRLEISDGSVELVRDTTT
;
A
#
# COMPACT_ATOMS: atom_id res chain seq x y z
N MET A 1 -21.19 -21.13 48.67
CA MET A 1 -19.76 -20.87 48.34
C MET A 1 -19.28 -21.49 47.03
N ARG A 2 -19.65 -22.74 46.66
CA ARG A 2 -19.23 -23.37 45.39
C ARG A 2 -19.65 -22.61 44.12
N LYS A 3 -20.89 -22.11 44.05
CA LYS A 3 -21.40 -21.36 42.89
C LYS A 3 -20.65 -20.03 42.67
N LEU A 4 -20.32 -19.33 43.76
CA LEU A 4 -19.56 -18.08 43.70
C LEU A 4 -18.13 -18.30 43.16
N LYS A 5 -17.46 -19.38 43.56
CA LYS A 5 -16.13 -19.74 43.03
C LYS A 5 -16.16 -20.04 41.54
N ILE A 6 -17.18 -20.77 41.06
CA ILE A 6 -17.33 -21.08 39.63
C ILE A 6 -17.51 -19.81 38.82
N ILE A 7 -18.39 -18.91 39.26
CA ILE A 7 -18.61 -17.61 38.60
C ILE A 7 -17.31 -16.79 38.56
N LEU A 8 -16.55 -16.77 39.65
CA LEU A 8 -15.29 -16.03 39.72
C LEU A 8 -14.25 -16.59 38.74
N ILE A 9 -14.14 -17.92 38.64
CA ILE A 9 -13.21 -18.59 37.72
C ILE A 9 -13.60 -18.32 36.27
N THR A 10 -14.89 -18.42 35.92
CA THR A 10 -15.38 -18.14 34.57
C THR A 10 -15.10 -16.68 34.17
N LEU A 11 -15.32 -15.73 35.08
CA LEU A 11 -15.01 -14.32 34.83
C LEU A 11 -13.52 -14.11 34.56
N LEU A 12 -12.66 -14.78 35.32
CA LEU A 12 -11.21 -14.67 35.21
C LEU A 12 -10.69 -15.25 33.88
N ILE A 13 -11.30 -16.33 33.40
CA ILE A 13 -10.99 -16.91 32.07
C ILE A 13 -11.42 -15.96 30.95
N ILE A 14 -12.59 -15.33 31.06
CA ILE A 14 -13.07 -14.38 30.04
C ILE A 14 -12.15 -13.15 29.98
N ILE A 15 -11.79 -12.59 31.13
CA ILE A 15 -10.89 -11.44 31.21
C ILE A 15 -9.48 -11.81 30.73
N GLY A 16 -8.95 -12.94 31.18
CA GLY A 16 -7.62 -13.42 30.78
C GLY A 16 -7.55 -13.76 29.28
N GLY A 17 -8.58 -14.43 28.75
CA GLY A 17 -8.69 -14.75 27.32
C GLY A 17 -8.86 -13.50 26.46
N GLY A 18 -9.67 -12.54 26.89
CA GLY A 18 -9.83 -11.24 26.22
C GLY A 18 -8.54 -10.43 26.21
N ALA A 19 -7.81 -10.38 27.32
CA ALA A 19 -6.52 -9.71 27.41
C ALA A 19 -5.46 -10.36 26.51
N LEU A 20 -5.40 -11.70 26.47
CA LEU A 20 -4.51 -12.44 25.56
C LEU A 20 -4.82 -12.17 24.09
N LEU A 21 -6.11 -12.13 23.73
CA LEU A 21 -6.55 -11.81 22.38
C LEU A 21 -6.16 -10.38 21.97
N LEU A 22 -6.42 -9.40 22.85
CA LEU A 22 -6.04 -7.99 22.66
C LEU A 22 -4.52 -7.82 22.52
N THR A 23 -3.76 -8.50 23.37
CA THR A 23 -2.29 -8.46 23.31
C THR A 23 -1.78 -9.09 22.02
N SER A 24 -2.36 -10.21 21.59
CA SER A 24 -2.02 -10.84 20.31
C SER A 24 -2.34 -9.93 19.12
N LEU A 25 -3.47 -9.22 19.15
CA LEU A 25 -3.84 -8.26 18.11
C LEU A 25 -2.88 -7.07 18.06
N TYR A 26 -2.44 -6.59 19.22
CA TYR A 26 -1.51 -5.46 19.35
C TYR A 26 -0.07 -5.82 18.93
N VAL A 27 0.37 -7.05 19.18
CA VAL A 27 1.68 -7.53 18.72
C VAL A 27 1.69 -7.83 17.22
N PHE A 28 0.53 -8.18 16.64
CA PHE A 28 0.42 -8.42 15.20
C PHE A 28 0.50 -7.13 14.38
N THR A 29 0.13 -5.97 14.93
CA THR A 29 0.10 -4.68 14.20
C THR A 29 1.45 -4.31 13.57
N PRO A 30 2.59 -4.29 14.31
CA PRO A 30 3.88 -3.98 13.70
C PRO A 30 4.40 -5.06 12.73
N VAL A 31 4.04 -6.34 12.94
CA VAL A 31 4.44 -7.42 12.01
C VAL A 31 3.72 -7.27 10.67
N VAL A 32 2.45 -6.88 10.74
CA VAL A 32 1.61 -6.61 9.60
C VAL A 32 2.09 -5.38 8.84
N ASP A 33 2.39 -4.29 9.54
CA ASP A 33 2.87 -3.06 8.91
C ASP A 33 4.17 -3.33 8.14
N ASN A 34 5.07 -4.13 8.71
CA ASN A 34 6.30 -4.57 8.05
C ASN A 34 6.04 -5.51 6.85
N ALA A 35 5.03 -6.38 6.92
CA ALA A 35 4.64 -7.25 5.81
C ALA A 35 4.02 -6.46 4.65
N VAL A 36 3.19 -5.45 4.96
CA VAL A 36 2.61 -4.52 3.98
C VAL A 36 3.71 -3.68 3.36
N LEU A 37 4.65 -3.13 4.14
CA LEU A 37 5.84 -2.44 3.63
C LEU A 37 6.67 -3.34 2.71
N GLY A 38 6.88 -4.60 3.11
CA GLY A 38 7.60 -5.59 2.31
C GLY A 38 6.91 -5.90 0.99
N LEU A 39 5.58 -6.00 0.97
CA LEU A 39 4.79 -6.17 -0.26
C LEU A 39 4.86 -4.93 -1.14
N VAL A 40 4.65 -3.74 -0.56
CA VAL A 40 4.68 -2.46 -1.27
C VAL A 40 6.04 -2.24 -1.93
N ASN A 41 7.15 -2.44 -1.20
CA ASN A 41 8.50 -2.33 -1.76
C ASN A 41 8.79 -3.40 -2.83
N ARG A 42 8.27 -4.62 -2.65
CA ARG A 42 8.43 -5.69 -3.64
C ARG A 42 7.65 -5.42 -4.94
N PHE A 43 6.50 -4.75 -4.85
CA PHE A 43 5.71 -4.35 -6.01
C PHE A 43 6.25 -3.09 -6.69
N SER A 44 6.89 -2.19 -5.95
CA SER A 44 7.42 -0.94 -6.49
C SER A 44 8.77 -1.12 -7.20
N GLY A 45 9.49 -2.21 -6.92
CA GLY A 45 10.85 -2.43 -7.44
C GLY A 45 11.90 -1.65 -6.67
N ASP A 46 13.17 -1.99 -6.87
CA ASP A 46 14.29 -1.46 -6.07
C ASP A 46 14.51 0.06 -6.23
N ASP A 47 14.02 0.66 -7.32
CA ASP A 47 14.21 2.08 -7.63
C ASP A 47 13.16 3.02 -6.99
N TRP A 48 12.07 2.46 -6.46
CA TRP A 48 10.98 3.21 -5.87
C TRP A 48 10.99 3.08 -4.34
N LYS A 49 11.12 4.22 -3.67
CA LYS A 49 10.95 4.32 -2.22
C LYS A 49 9.54 4.79 -1.89
N ILE A 50 8.74 3.96 -1.23
CA ILE A 50 7.39 4.32 -0.79
C ILE A 50 7.40 4.60 0.71
N GLU A 51 6.98 5.80 1.07
CA GLU A 51 6.78 6.29 2.43
C GLU A 51 5.29 6.56 2.64
N PHE A 52 4.80 6.35 3.86
CA PHE A 52 3.43 6.70 4.25
C PHE A 52 3.40 7.12 5.71
N GLY A 53 2.49 8.03 6.06
CA GLY A 53 2.37 8.55 7.41
C GLY A 53 1.65 7.59 8.35
N GLU A 54 0.48 7.11 7.93
CA GLU A 54 -0.37 6.23 8.73
C GLU A 54 -0.89 5.06 7.87
N LEU A 55 -0.81 3.86 8.42
CA LEU A 55 -1.46 2.67 7.91
C LEU A 55 -2.63 2.33 8.83
N SER A 56 -3.84 2.34 8.29
CA SER A 56 -5.07 2.07 9.02
C SER A 56 -5.96 1.09 8.26
N GLY A 57 -6.98 0.58 8.94
CA GLY A 57 -7.96 -0.33 8.37
C GLY A 57 -7.79 -1.77 8.83
N ASN A 58 -8.31 -2.69 8.04
CA ASN A 58 -8.41 -4.11 8.36
C ASN A 58 -7.76 -4.93 7.25
N LEU A 59 -6.81 -5.79 7.62
CA LEU A 59 -6.13 -6.72 6.72
C LEU A 59 -7.06 -7.77 6.09
N PHE A 60 -8.26 -7.92 6.62
CA PHE A 60 -9.26 -8.84 6.11
C PHE A 60 -10.19 -8.18 5.09
N GLY A 61 -9.99 -6.90 4.73
CA GLY A 61 -10.83 -6.22 3.73
C GLY A 61 -10.19 -4.96 3.16
N THR A 62 -10.18 -3.87 3.93
CA THR A 62 -9.73 -2.56 3.44
C THR A 62 -8.48 -2.11 4.18
N VAL A 63 -7.39 -1.95 3.44
CA VAL A 63 -6.17 -1.29 3.88
C VAL A 63 -6.21 0.16 3.40
N ARG A 64 -5.90 1.09 4.30
CA ARG A 64 -5.86 2.51 4.02
C ARG A 64 -4.50 3.06 4.40
N LEU A 65 -3.86 3.72 3.46
CA LEU A 65 -2.62 4.45 3.63
C LEU A 65 -2.94 5.94 3.53
N ASP A 66 -2.55 6.73 4.52
CA ASP A 66 -2.63 8.19 4.48
C ASP A 66 -1.22 8.78 4.33
N ASP A 67 -1.15 9.95 3.67
CA ASP A 67 0.09 10.70 3.39
C ASP A 67 1.15 9.87 2.65
N VAL A 68 0.74 9.22 1.56
CA VAL A 68 1.62 8.37 0.75
C VAL A 68 2.53 9.22 -0.10
N ARG A 69 3.82 8.92 -0.08
CA ARG A 69 4.84 9.51 -0.93
C ARG A 69 5.66 8.39 -1.58
N ALA A 70 5.59 8.28 -2.90
CA ALA A 70 6.46 7.43 -3.69
C ALA A 70 7.53 8.28 -4.37
N ILE A 71 8.81 7.94 -4.14
CA ILE A 71 9.97 8.65 -4.65
C ILE A 71 10.72 7.73 -5.60
N HIS A 72 11.03 8.24 -6.80
CA HIS A 72 11.85 7.56 -7.79
C HIS A 72 12.89 8.53 -8.33
N HIS A 73 14.13 8.40 -7.90
CA HIS A 73 15.19 9.41 -8.12
C HIS A 73 14.76 10.82 -7.67
N ALA A 74 14.53 11.74 -8.61
CA ALA A 74 14.04 13.09 -8.34
C ALA A 74 12.51 13.19 -8.40
N ASP A 75 11.84 12.24 -9.04
CA ASP A 75 10.40 12.26 -9.22
C ASP A 75 9.69 11.90 -7.91
N THR A 76 8.59 12.59 -7.63
CA THR A 76 7.80 12.34 -6.43
C THR A 76 6.32 12.27 -6.77
N ILE A 77 5.67 11.18 -6.39
CA ILE A 77 4.22 11.02 -6.41
C ILE A 77 3.75 11.11 -4.96
N ASN A 78 3.00 12.15 -4.64
CA ASN A 78 2.33 12.25 -3.35
C ASN A 78 0.86 11.88 -3.53
N SER A 79 0.24 11.26 -2.54
CA SER A 79 -1.19 11.05 -2.48
C SER A 79 -1.63 11.29 -1.04
N ARG A 80 -2.74 12.01 -0.86
CA ARG A 80 -3.29 12.20 0.48
C ARG A 80 -3.74 10.86 1.07
N ARG A 81 -4.34 10.02 0.23
CA ARG A 81 -4.85 8.71 0.66
C ARG A 81 -4.83 7.70 -0.46
N ILE A 82 -4.51 6.46 -0.10
CA ILE A 82 -4.70 5.28 -0.94
C ILE A 82 -5.51 4.27 -0.13
N GLU A 83 -6.66 3.85 -0.66
CA GLU A 83 -7.46 2.78 -0.09
C GLU A 83 -7.44 1.57 -1.03
N LEU A 84 -7.09 0.42 -0.47
CA LEU A 84 -7.02 -0.86 -1.16
C LEU A 84 -8.01 -1.84 -0.53
N ASP A 85 -8.99 -2.28 -1.30
CA ASP A 85 -9.93 -3.32 -0.93
C ASP A 85 -9.54 -4.64 -1.60
N TYR A 86 -9.30 -5.67 -0.81
CA TYR A 86 -8.91 -7.00 -1.28
C TYR A 86 -9.52 -8.12 -0.45
N SER A 87 -9.59 -9.32 -1.05
CA SER A 87 -9.97 -10.55 -0.35
C SER A 87 -8.74 -11.22 0.24
N LEU A 88 -8.66 -11.35 1.56
CA LEU A 88 -7.55 -12.10 2.17
C LEU A 88 -7.50 -13.56 1.69
N LEU A 89 -8.67 -14.18 1.46
CA LEU A 89 -8.74 -15.55 0.94
C LEU A 89 -8.07 -15.68 -0.44
N ASP A 90 -8.14 -14.65 -1.26
CA ASP A 90 -7.54 -14.63 -2.59
C ASP A 90 -6.02 -14.47 -2.45
N VAL A 91 -5.56 -13.57 -1.58
CA VAL A 91 -4.14 -13.38 -1.26
C VAL A 91 -3.50 -14.66 -0.72
N LEU A 92 -4.18 -15.39 0.17
CA LEU A 92 -3.70 -16.68 0.70
C LEU A 92 -3.59 -17.76 -0.38
N LYS A 93 -4.39 -17.67 -1.45
CA LYS A 93 -4.30 -18.52 -2.64
C LYS A 93 -3.28 -18.01 -3.66
N GLN A 94 -2.51 -16.97 -3.32
CA GLN A 94 -1.58 -16.27 -4.21
C GLN A 94 -2.26 -15.60 -5.42
N GLU A 95 -3.55 -15.31 -5.30
CA GLU A 95 -4.33 -14.58 -6.29
C GLU A 95 -4.44 -13.11 -5.86
N TYR A 96 -3.81 -12.21 -6.61
CA TYR A 96 -3.81 -10.77 -6.33
C TYR A 96 -5.05 -10.12 -6.95
N ASN A 97 -6.22 -10.41 -6.38
CA ASN A 97 -7.50 -9.84 -6.79
C ASN A 97 -7.84 -8.60 -5.95
N VAL A 98 -7.58 -7.43 -6.51
CA VAL A 98 -7.93 -6.14 -5.92
C VAL A 98 -9.36 -5.78 -6.31
N GLN A 99 -10.24 -5.65 -5.33
CA GLN A 99 -11.64 -5.29 -5.56
C GLN A 99 -11.78 -3.80 -5.87
N ARG A 100 -11.05 -2.95 -5.14
CA ARG A 100 -11.06 -1.51 -5.36
C ARG A 100 -9.71 -0.92 -4.97
N LEU A 101 -9.20 -0.05 -5.83
CA LEU A 101 -8.09 0.84 -5.52
C LEU A 101 -8.62 2.27 -5.64
N SER A 102 -8.61 3.02 -4.55
CA SER A 102 -8.97 4.44 -4.53
C SER A 102 -7.75 5.27 -4.19
N ILE A 103 -7.45 6.27 -5.01
CA ILE A 103 -6.32 7.18 -4.84
C ILE A 103 -6.89 8.59 -4.78
N ALA A 104 -6.77 9.25 -3.63
CA ALA A 104 -7.33 10.57 -3.39
C ALA A 104 -6.22 11.62 -3.30
N GLY A 105 -6.37 12.70 -4.07
CA GLY A 105 -5.41 13.78 -4.15
C GLY A 105 -4.02 13.38 -4.65
N PRO A 106 -3.88 12.54 -5.70
CA PRO A 106 -2.55 12.28 -6.24
C PRO A 106 -1.96 13.57 -6.82
N ALA A 107 -0.75 13.90 -6.41
CA ALA A 107 0.05 15.01 -6.89
C ALA A 107 1.38 14.47 -7.41
N VAL A 108 1.54 14.48 -8.73
CA VAL A 108 2.77 14.01 -9.39
C VAL A 108 3.68 15.21 -9.65
N LYS A 109 4.94 15.11 -9.20
CA LYS A 109 6.02 16.05 -9.50
C LYS A 109 7.05 15.33 -10.34
N TRP A 110 7.07 15.65 -11.63
CA TRP A 110 8.10 15.19 -12.56
C TRP A 110 9.19 16.24 -12.71
N HIS A 111 10.43 15.84 -12.49
CA HIS A 111 11.61 16.66 -12.77
C HIS A 111 12.10 16.34 -14.17
N LEU A 112 11.98 17.32 -15.06
CA LEU A 112 12.52 17.21 -16.41
C LEU A 112 14.05 17.38 -16.34
N PRO A 113 14.83 16.46 -16.94
CA PRO A 113 16.26 16.69 -17.07
C PRO A 113 16.51 17.99 -17.86
N PRO A 114 17.59 18.73 -17.56
CA PRO A 114 17.96 19.92 -18.32
C PRO A 114 18.25 19.52 -19.78
N ASP A 115 17.42 20.01 -20.70
CA ASP A 115 17.51 19.85 -22.16
C ASP A 115 18.03 18.48 -22.63
N THR A 116 17.25 17.42 -22.40
CA THR A 116 17.41 16.20 -23.19
C THR A 116 16.90 16.51 -24.61
N SER A 117 17.85 16.81 -25.50
CA SER A 117 17.70 16.74 -26.95
C SER A 117 16.72 15.62 -27.31
N THR A 118 15.65 15.98 -28.04
CA THR A 118 14.58 15.10 -28.53
C THR A 118 15.15 13.80 -29.10
N ALA A 119 15.31 12.79 -28.26
CA ALA A 119 15.45 11.43 -28.73
C ALA A 119 14.11 11.06 -29.38
N PRO A 120 14.11 10.45 -30.58
CA PRO A 120 12.87 10.08 -31.25
C PRO A 120 12.04 9.24 -30.28
N ALA A 121 10.76 9.58 -30.14
CA ALA A 121 9.82 8.88 -29.28
C ALA A 121 9.93 7.38 -29.57
N GLN A 122 10.50 6.62 -28.64
CA GLN A 122 10.55 5.18 -28.79
C GLN A 122 9.11 4.66 -28.85
N PRO A 123 8.83 3.65 -29.67
CA PRO A 123 7.53 3.01 -29.69
C PRO A 123 7.15 2.62 -28.26
N LEU A 124 5.91 2.92 -27.85
CA LEU A 124 5.41 2.61 -26.50
C LEU A 124 5.68 1.13 -26.15
N ASP A 125 5.63 0.26 -27.15
CA ASP A 125 5.89 -1.18 -27.07
C ASP A 125 7.31 -1.52 -26.58
N SER A 126 8.32 -0.71 -26.94
CA SER A 126 9.72 -0.91 -26.54
C SER A 126 9.96 -0.54 -25.08
N VAL A 127 9.24 0.47 -24.59
CA VAL A 127 9.27 0.89 -23.18
C VAL A 127 8.54 -0.14 -22.31
N LEU A 128 7.38 -0.62 -22.76
CA LEU A 128 6.61 -1.64 -22.06
C LEU A 128 7.34 -3.00 -21.99
N ALA A 129 8.09 -3.37 -23.03
CA ALA A 129 8.86 -4.61 -23.06
C ALA A 129 10.02 -4.64 -22.06
N GLY A 130 10.60 -3.48 -21.70
CA GLY A 130 11.65 -3.38 -20.68
C GLY A 130 11.12 -3.35 -19.23
N ILE A 131 9.84 -3.04 -19.04
CA ILE A 131 9.19 -2.89 -17.72
C ILE A 131 8.45 -4.17 -17.29
N LEU A 132 8.28 -5.15 -18.19
CA LEU A 132 7.62 -6.42 -17.89
C LEU A 132 8.64 -7.47 -17.42
N PRO A 133 8.92 -7.61 -16.12
CA PRO A 133 9.66 -8.77 -15.61
C PRO A 133 8.95 -10.06 -15.99
N GLU A 134 9.74 -11.09 -16.31
CA GLU A 134 9.26 -12.45 -16.46
C GLU A 134 8.47 -12.83 -15.19
N ALA A 135 7.17 -13.05 -15.36
CA ALA A 135 6.18 -13.32 -14.32
C ALA A 135 5.88 -12.13 -13.38
N PHE A 136 5.36 -11.02 -13.94
CA PHE A 136 4.50 -10.15 -13.16
C PHE A 136 3.36 -10.99 -12.57
N PRO A 137 3.12 -10.98 -11.24
CA PRO A 137 1.96 -11.64 -10.68
C PRO A 137 0.71 -11.08 -11.36
N LYS A 138 -0.22 -11.96 -11.73
CA LYS A 138 -1.46 -11.55 -12.38
C LYS A 138 -2.29 -10.76 -11.37
N ILE A 139 -2.22 -9.43 -11.45
CA ILE A 139 -3.03 -8.52 -10.64
C ILE A 139 -4.33 -8.27 -11.40
N SER A 140 -5.46 -8.64 -10.80
CA SER A 140 -6.78 -8.28 -11.34
C SER A 140 -7.33 -7.12 -10.52
N LEU A 141 -7.54 -5.97 -11.16
CA LEU A 141 -8.15 -4.79 -10.55
C LEU A 141 -9.58 -4.65 -11.06
N LYS A 142 -10.57 -4.81 -10.18
CA LYS A 142 -11.98 -4.68 -10.56
C LYS A 142 -12.41 -3.22 -10.70
N ARG A 143 -11.88 -2.32 -9.87
CA ARG A 143 -12.22 -0.90 -9.90
C ARG A 143 -11.04 -0.02 -9.50
N LEU A 144 -10.73 0.96 -10.33
CA LEU A 144 -9.81 2.06 -10.04
C LEU A 144 -10.62 3.34 -9.90
N GLU A 145 -10.42 4.06 -8.81
CA GLU A 145 -11.00 5.39 -8.59
C GLU A 145 -9.89 6.37 -8.26
N ILE A 146 -9.84 7.47 -9.02
CA ILE A 146 -8.90 8.57 -8.78
C ILE A 146 -9.73 9.83 -8.59
N SER A 147 -9.56 10.50 -7.46
CA SER A 147 -10.26 11.73 -7.13
C SER A 147 -9.29 12.86 -6.81
N ASP A 148 -9.65 14.08 -7.20
CA ASP A 148 -8.96 15.32 -6.85
C ASP A 148 -7.45 15.36 -7.22
N GLY A 149 -7.09 14.72 -8.33
CA GLY A 149 -5.70 14.63 -8.78
C GLY A 149 -5.16 15.94 -9.38
N SER A 150 -3.84 16.12 -9.25
CA SER A 150 -3.08 17.21 -9.86
C SER A 150 -1.75 16.69 -10.42
N VAL A 151 -1.27 17.33 -11.49
CA VAL A 151 0.04 17.02 -12.09
C VAL A 151 0.80 18.33 -12.19
N GLU A 152 1.97 18.39 -11.58
CA GLU A 152 2.87 19.54 -11.61
C GLU A 152 4.16 19.15 -12.33
N LEU A 153 4.48 19.92 -13.37
CA LEU A 153 5.77 19.81 -14.07
C LEU A 153 6.74 20.80 -13.44
N VAL A 154 7.77 20.28 -12.77
CA VAL A 154 8.81 21.11 -12.15
C VAL A 154 9.97 21.19 -13.14
N ARG A 155 10.21 22.38 -13.70
CA ARG A 155 11.45 22.66 -14.43
C ARG A 155 12.45 23.23 -13.44
N ASP A 156 13.62 22.60 -13.34
CA ASP A 156 14.74 23.17 -12.60
C ASP A 156 15.17 24.48 -13.28
N THR A 157 14.73 25.61 -12.73
CA THR A 157 15.26 26.93 -13.06
C THR A 157 16.52 27.17 -12.24
N THR A 158 17.56 26.38 -12.46
CA THR A 158 18.90 26.71 -11.98
C THR A 158 19.47 27.76 -12.91
N THR A 159 19.51 29.00 -12.42
CA THR A 159 20.24 30.13 -13.04
C THR A 159 21.63 30.21 -12.45
#